data_AF-A0A7K9FYR2-F1
#
_entry.id   AF-A0A7K9FYR2-F1
#
_cell.length_a   1.000
_cell.length_b   1.000
_cell.length_c   1.000
_cell.angle_alpha   90.00
_cell.angle_beta   90.00
_cell.angle_gamma   90.00
#
_symmetry.space_group_name_H-M   'P 1'
#
loop_
_entity.id
_entity.type
_entity.pdbx_description
1 polymer ?
#
loop_
_entity_poly.entity_id
_entity_poly.type
_entity_poly.pdbx_seq_one_letter_code
_entity_poly.pdbx_strand_id
1 'polypeptide(L)'
;QLTLEEVRMLVELFYLPYHHGPQAQHLLEHFRWLRANSLSVGVPATAPDACEGTQWRSRAQSFQLLCTQTCRLHSRFVSSTGRALLYDLHPYLWDIRNMLLAASAFVRWLGCQSITAPMLLGGDAEPWARRGGLFGELQALLPVGNSCDLFYHPPPLFPSSQLYFLRPLLPLDKVRVMARRDRLGSGRQLSAAPALAGRLLGSFLSLSPEYTFVLEDEGGPCGYAAGALCAEGFLQQRDSSWLPAIRHKYPRDLGAGAPALGQEALLFFHAEPPAVPLPVLRRFPSLVQLGTAPRVLDVGASRSLAICLLSALRANGSRGVFCQVSATDRQQLSFYSKLG
;
A
#
# COMPACT_ATOMS: atom_id res chain seq x y z
N GLN A 1 -15.60 -12.03 -24.38
CA GLN A 1 -16.15 -10.80 -24.97
C GLN A 1 -16.51 -9.86 -23.83
N LEU A 2 -16.27 -8.56 -24.01
CA LEU A 2 -16.67 -7.51 -23.07
C LEU A 2 -18.18 -7.29 -23.15
N THR A 3 -18.82 -6.97 -22.04
CA THR A 3 -20.25 -6.62 -22.02
C THR A 3 -20.45 -5.15 -22.45
N LEU A 4 -21.68 -4.80 -22.85
CA LEU A 4 -22.02 -3.41 -23.18
C LEU A 4 -21.76 -2.45 -22.01
N GLU A 5 -22.03 -2.91 -20.79
CA GLU A 5 -21.79 -2.13 -19.57
C GLU A 5 -20.29 -1.89 -19.32
N GLU A 6 -19.44 -2.88 -19.58
CA GLU A 6 -17.98 -2.74 -19.46
C GLU A 6 -17.43 -1.77 -20.51
N VAL A 7 -17.92 -1.84 -21.76
CA VAL A 7 -17.54 -0.89 -22.80
C VAL A 7 -18.01 0.52 -22.46
N ARG A 8 -19.23 0.66 -21.92
CA ARG A 8 -19.73 1.94 -21.45
C ARG A 8 -18.87 2.51 -20.33
N MET A 9 -18.49 1.69 -19.34
CA MET A 9 -17.58 2.11 -18.26
C MET A 9 -16.23 2.57 -18.79
N LEU A 10 -15.67 1.89 -19.79
CA LEU A 10 -14.44 2.32 -20.45
C LEU A 10 -14.57 3.72 -21.05
N VAL A 11 -15.65 3.98 -21.78
CA VAL A 11 -15.93 5.29 -22.39
C VAL A 11 -16.15 6.36 -21.31
N GLU A 12 -16.83 6.04 -20.22
CA GLU A 12 -17.07 7.01 -19.14
C GLU A 12 -15.80 7.35 -18.35
N LEU A 13 -14.84 6.41 -18.23
CA LEU A 13 -13.52 6.65 -17.62
C LEU A 13 -12.62 7.53 -18.51
N PHE A 14 -12.77 7.44 -19.84
CA PHE A 14 -11.98 8.17 -20.84
C PHE A 14 -12.88 9.02 -21.76
N TYR A 15 -13.72 9.86 -21.16
CA TYR A 15 -14.84 10.51 -21.87
C TYR A 15 -14.42 11.62 -22.83
N LEU A 16 -14.06 12.80 -22.31
CA LEU A 16 -13.64 13.95 -23.10
C LEU A 16 -12.46 14.66 -22.41
N PRO A 17 -11.68 15.48 -23.14
CA PRO A 17 -10.52 16.17 -22.56
C PRO A 17 -10.85 17.06 -21.36
N TYR A 18 -12.05 17.66 -21.35
CA TYR A 18 -12.50 18.63 -20.33
C TYR A 18 -13.68 18.14 -19.49
N HIS A 19 -14.24 16.97 -19.79
CA HIS A 19 -15.41 16.43 -19.09
C HIS A 19 -15.21 14.95 -18.80
N HIS A 20 -15.53 14.57 -17.56
CA HIS A 20 -15.57 13.16 -17.15
C HIS A 20 -16.91 12.55 -17.46
N GLY A 21 -16.94 11.24 -17.73
CA GLY A 21 -18.20 10.51 -17.79
C GLY A 21 -18.84 10.41 -16.40
N PRO A 22 -20.14 10.09 -16.32
CA PRO A 22 -20.88 10.09 -15.06
C PRO A 22 -20.27 9.14 -14.01
N GLN A 23 -19.78 7.95 -14.38
CA GLN A 23 -19.07 7.08 -13.44
C GLN A 23 -17.78 7.68 -12.90
N ALA A 24 -16.95 8.29 -13.75
CA ALA A 24 -15.71 8.92 -13.35
C ALA A 24 -15.95 10.13 -12.43
N GLN A 25 -16.97 10.93 -12.74
CA GLN A 25 -17.39 12.05 -11.91
C GLN A 25 -17.90 11.58 -10.54
N HIS A 26 -18.77 10.57 -10.51
CA HIS A 26 -19.28 10.01 -9.27
C HIS A 26 -18.15 9.43 -8.40
N LEU A 27 -17.16 8.79 -9.02
CA LEU A 27 -15.97 8.29 -8.32
C LEU A 27 -15.17 9.44 -7.66
N LEU A 28 -14.94 10.53 -8.38
CA LEU A 28 -14.25 11.71 -7.87
C LEU A 28 -15.04 12.42 -6.76
N GLU A 29 -16.35 12.54 -6.91
CA GLU A 29 -17.26 13.13 -5.91
C GLU A 29 -17.25 12.33 -4.61
N HIS A 30 -17.37 10.99 -4.70
CA HIS A 30 -17.24 10.14 -3.52
C HIS A 30 -15.87 10.30 -2.87
N PHE A 31 -14.79 10.29 -3.65
CA PHE A 31 -13.45 10.39 -3.07
C PHE A 31 -13.21 11.73 -2.37
N ARG A 32 -13.60 12.85 -2.99
CA ARG A 32 -13.54 14.19 -2.40
C ARG A 32 -14.34 14.27 -1.10
N TRP A 33 -15.57 13.76 -1.13
CA TRP A 33 -16.45 13.80 0.03
C TRP A 33 -15.92 12.93 1.18
N LEU A 34 -15.46 11.71 0.88
CA LEU A 34 -14.91 10.79 1.88
C LEU A 34 -13.66 11.36 2.56
N ARG A 35 -12.82 12.06 1.79
CA ARG A 35 -11.65 12.76 2.30
C ARG A 35 -12.03 13.95 3.18
N ALA A 36 -13.02 14.76 2.78
CA ALA A 36 -13.45 15.92 3.56
C ALA A 36 -14.12 15.53 4.89
N ASN A 37 -14.83 14.40 4.92
CA ASN A 37 -15.60 13.93 6.09
C ASN A 37 -14.91 12.79 6.83
N SER A 38 -13.58 12.65 6.72
CA SER A 38 -12.84 11.55 7.36
C SER A 38 -12.85 11.64 8.89
N LEU A 39 -13.02 12.84 9.45
CA LEU A 39 -13.07 13.06 10.91
C LEU A 39 -14.35 12.49 11.54
N SER A 40 -15.47 12.47 10.82
CA SER A 40 -16.76 11.95 11.30
C SER A 40 -16.75 10.43 11.55
N VAL A 41 -15.72 9.70 11.09
CA VAL A 41 -15.58 8.25 11.31
C VAL A 41 -15.03 7.92 12.70
N GLY A 42 -14.28 8.84 13.31
CA GLY A 42 -13.66 8.66 14.63
C GLY A 42 -14.63 8.82 15.80
N VAL A 43 -15.87 9.27 15.56
CA VAL A 43 -16.87 9.52 16.60
C VAL A 43 -17.57 8.21 16.99
N PRO A 44 -17.57 7.82 18.28
CA PRO A 44 -18.28 6.62 18.73
C PRO A 44 -19.79 6.74 18.52
N ALA A 45 -20.43 5.61 18.21
CA ALA A 45 -21.84 5.50 17.79
C ALA A 45 -22.89 6.01 18.82
N THR A 46 -22.45 6.44 20.00
CA THR A 46 -23.29 6.98 21.08
C THR A 46 -23.54 8.48 20.99
N ALA A 47 -22.93 9.20 20.03
CA ALA A 47 -23.16 10.62 19.80
C ALA A 47 -24.32 10.87 18.81
N PRO A 48 -25.02 12.03 18.90
CA PRO A 48 -26.10 12.40 17.97
C PRO A 48 -25.67 12.43 16.49
N ASP A 49 -24.36 12.54 16.21
CA ASP A 49 -23.76 12.57 14.86
C ASP A 49 -23.51 11.17 14.27
N ALA A 50 -24.03 10.09 14.86
CA ALA A 50 -23.88 8.71 14.36
C ALA A 50 -24.38 8.53 12.91
N CYS A 51 -25.29 9.39 12.45
CA CYS A 51 -25.79 9.42 11.07
C CYS A 51 -24.68 9.75 10.05
N GLU A 52 -23.75 10.65 10.38
CA GLU A 52 -22.66 11.02 9.48
C GLU A 52 -21.66 9.86 9.30
N GLY A 53 -21.37 9.13 10.38
CA GLY A 53 -20.50 7.95 10.34
C GLY A 53 -21.09 6.80 9.50
N THR A 54 -22.41 6.57 9.56
CA THR A 54 -23.07 5.55 8.73
C THR A 54 -23.15 5.98 7.26
N GLN A 55 -23.42 7.26 7.00
CA GLN A 55 -23.37 7.83 5.65
C GLN A 55 -21.96 7.70 5.05
N TRP A 56 -20.92 7.96 5.84
CA TRP A 56 -19.54 7.81 5.39
C TRP A 56 -19.23 6.37 5.01
N ARG A 57 -19.59 5.40 5.86
CA ARG A 57 -19.38 3.98 5.56
C ARG A 57 -20.14 3.53 4.31
N SER A 58 -21.37 3.99 4.12
CA SER A 58 -22.17 3.71 2.93
C SER A 58 -21.52 4.26 1.65
N ARG A 59 -21.11 5.53 1.67
CA ARG A 59 -20.37 6.13 0.54
C ARG A 59 -19.03 5.44 0.28
N ALA A 60 -18.31 5.04 1.33
CA ALA A 60 -17.05 4.31 1.21
C ALA A 60 -17.25 2.93 0.56
N GLN A 61 -18.34 2.23 0.88
CA GLN A 61 -18.70 0.97 0.23
C GLN A 61 -19.03 1.18 -1.26
N SER A 62 -19.81 2.21 -1.60
CA SER A 62 -20.11 2.57 -3.00
C SER A 62 -18.84 2.91 -3.78
N PHE A 63 -17.93 3.69 -3.19
CA PHE A 63 -16.62 3.99 -3.79
C PHE A 63 -15.77 2.74 -4.02
N GLN A 64 -15.72 1.83 -3.04
CA GLN A 64 -15.01 0.56 -3.16
C GLN A 64 -15.61 -0.30 -4.27
N LEU A 65 -16.94 -0.35 -4.40
CA LEU A 65 -17.60 -1.09 -5.46
C LEU A 65 -17.15 -0.60 -6.84
N LEU A 66 -17.16 0.72 -7.07
CA LEU A 66 -16.68 1.33 -8.32
C LEU A 66 -15.20 1.01 -8.61
N CYS A 67 -14.34 1.06 -7.59
CA CYS A 67 -12.93 0.68 -7.74
C CYS A 67 -12.79 -0.80 -8.13
N THR A 68 -13.55 -1.69 -7.50
CA THR A 68 -13.50 -3.13 -7.82
C THR A 68 -14.06 -3.43 -9.21
N GLN A 69 -15.10 -2.74 -9.63
CA GLN A 69 -15.65 -2.82 -10.99
C GLN A 69 -14.60 -2.41 -12.02
N THR A 70 -13.88 -1.31 -11.79
CA THR A 70 -12.81 -0.86 -12.70
C THR A 70 -11.64 -1.86 -12.76
N CYS A 71 -11.27 -2.45 -11.63
CA CYS A 71 -10.24 -3.49 -11.60
C CYS A 71 -10.66 -4.76 -12.37
N ARG A 72 -11.93 -5.17 -12.23
CA ARG A 72 -12.52 -6.28 -13.00
C ARG A 72 -12.56 -5.96 -14.49
N LEU A 73 -12.95 -4.74 -14.87
CA LEU A 73 -12.92 -4.28 -16.26
C LEU A 73 -11.51 -4.40 -16.86
N HIS A 74 -10.47 -3.97 -16.15
CA HIS A 74 -9.09 -4.13 -16.61
C HIS A 74 -8.74 -5.62 -16.84
N SER A 75 -9.04 -6.50 -15.89
CA SER A 75 -8.78 -7.94 -16.04
C SER A 75 -9.50 -8.54 -17.25
N ARG A 76 -10.78 -8.18 -17.43
CA ARG A 76 -11.60 -8.62 -18.57
C ARG A 76 -11.09 -8.06 -19.89
N PHE A 77 -10.68 -6.80 -19.93
CA PHE A 77 -10.09 -6.15 -21.10
C PHE A 77 -8.80 -6.85 -21.54
N VAL A 78 -7.89 -7.14 -20.60
CA VAL A 78 -6.65 -7.88 -20.89
C VAL A 78 -6.93 -9.29 -21.40
N SER A 79 -7.94 -9.97 -20.86
CA SER A 79 -8.25 -11.37 -21.23
C SER A 79 -9.04 -11.55 -22.53
N SER A 80 -9.77 -10.53 -22.99
CA SER A 80 -10.83 -10.73 -24.00
C SER A 80 -10.74 -9.86 -25.26
N THR A 81 -9.84 -8.87 -25.29
CA THR A 81 -9.76 -7.89 -26.37
C THR A 81 -8.68 -8.26 -27.39
N GLY A 82 -8.89 -7.88 -28.66
CA GLY A 82 -7.90 -8.05 -29.72
C GLY A 82 -6.59 -7.31 -29.40
N ARG A 83 -5.46 -7.88 -29.82
CA ARG A 83 -4.11 -7.40 -29.48
C ARG A 83 -3.89 -5.91 -29.82
N ALA A 84 -4.40 -5.43 -30.95
CA ALA A 84 -4.23 -4.04 -31.37
C ALA A 84 -4.81 -3.05 -30.35
N LEU A 85 -6.11 -3.18 -30.03
CA LEU A 85 -6.80 -2.28 -29.10
C LEU A 85 -6.30 -2.45 -27.65
N LEU A 86 -5.85 -3.66 -27.30
CA LEU A 86 -5.23 -3.91 -26.01
C LEU A 86 -3.96 -3.08 -25.82
N TYR A 87 -3.00 -3.13 -26.76
CA TYR A 87 -1.73 -2.43 -26.59
C TYR A 87 -1.88 -0.90 -26.60
N ASP A 88 -2.84 -0.36 -27.36
CA ASP A 88 -3.08 1.08 -27.41
C ASP A 88 -3.72 1.63 -26.14
N LEU A 89 -4.70 0.92 -25.56
CA LEU A 89 -5.45 1.41 -24.39
C LEU A 89 -4.92 0.88 -23.04
N HIS A 90 -4.13 -0.19 -23.04
CA HIS A 90 -3.61 -0.79 -21.81
C HIS A 90 -2.86 0.19 -20.89
N PRO A 91 -1.96 1.08 -21.38
CA PRO A 91 -1.25 2.01 -20.51
C PRO A 91 -2.18 2.87 -19.66
N TYR A 92 -3.22 3.42 -20.29
CA TYR A 92 -4.20 4.30 -19.63
C TYR A 92 -5.05 3.54 -18.61
N LEU A 93 -5.53 2.35 -18.98
CA LEU A 93 -6.33 1.50 -18.10
C LEU A 93 -5.52 0.98 -16.90
N TRP A 94 -4.27 0.59 -17.14
CA TRP A 94 -3.36 0.13 -16.11
C TRP A 94 -3.06 1.25 -15.10
N ASP A 95 -2.81 2.47 -15.57
CA ASP A 95 -2.59 3.66 -14.74
C ASP A 95 -3.80 3.96 -13.84
N ILE A 96 -5.01 4.03 -14.41
CA ILE A 96 -6.24 4.28 -13.63
C ILE A 96 -6.49 3.16 -12.63
N ARG A 97 -6.37 1.89 -13.04
CA ARG A 97 -6.51 0.74 -12.14
C ARG A 97 -5.58 0.86 -10.93
N ASN A 98 -4.30 1.16 -11.14
CA ASN A 98 -3.32 1.29 -10.07
C ASN A 98 -3.63 2.45 -9.11
N MET A 99 -4.09 3.58 -9.65
CA MET A 99 -4.50 4.71 -8.82
C MET A 99 -5.73 4.39 -7.98
N LEU A 100 -6.72 3.71 -8.56
CA LEU A 100 -7.91 3.29 -7.84
C LEU A 100 -7.61 2.21 -6.78
N LEU A 101 -6.66 1.31 -7.04
CA LEU A 101 -6.17 0.37 -6.03
C LEU A 101 -5.58 1.09 -4.82
N ALA A 102 -4.72 2.09 -5.05
CA ALA A 102 -4.14 2.91 -4.00
C ALA A 102 -5.21 3.74 -3.25
N ALA A 103 -6.10 4.42 -3.99
CA ALA A 103 -7.16 5.25 -3.43
C ALA A 103 -8.17 4.43 -2.60
N SER A 104 -8.56 3.24 -3.07
CA SER A 104 -9.44 2.34 -2.34
C SER A 104 -8.86 1.93 -0.98
N ALA A 105 -7.58 1.59 -0.95
CA ALA A 105 -6.89 1.22 0.27
C ALA A 105 -6.69 2.40 1.22
N PHE A 106 -6.39 3.58 0.68
CA PHE A 106 -6.29 4.82 1.45
C PHE A 106 -7.63 5.20 2.10
N VAL A 107 -8.73 5.09 1.37
CA VAL A 107 -10.09 5.29 1.93
C VAL A 107 -10.39 4.26 3.01
N ARG A 108 -9.98 3.00 2.86
CA ARG A 108 -10.15 2.02 3.95
C ARG A 108 -9.35 2.38 5.19
N TRP A 109 -8.12 2.85 5.00
CA TRP A 109 -7.27 3.30 6.09
C TRP A 109 -7.89 4.51 6.82
N LEU A 110 -8.43 5.48 6.08
CA LEU A 110 -9.20 6.61 6.64
C LEU A 110 -10.32 6.12 7.57
N GLY A 111 -11.02 5.06 7.17
CA GLY A 111 -12.13 4.50 7.96
C GLY A 111 -11.73 3.68 9.19
N CYS A 112 -10.45 3.30 9.31
CA CYS A 112 -9.93 2.52 10.42
C CYS A 112 -9.24 3.36 11.50
N GLN A 113 -9.03 4.66 11.25
CA GLN A 113 -8.28 5.55 12.14
C GLN A 113 -9.23 6.53 12.85
N SER A 114 -9.00 6.75 14.14
CA SER A 114 -9.41 7.99 14.82
C SER A 114 -8.42 9.07 14.43
N ILE A 115 -8.58 9.64 13.23
CA ILE A 115 -7.73 10.74 12.76
C ILE A 115 -7.95 11.92 13.69
N THR A 116 -6.90 12.32 14.42
CA THR A 116 -6.98 13.39 15.44
C THR A 116 -6.72 14.78 14.87
N ALA A 117 -6.22 14.89 13.64
CA ALA A 117 -5.91 16.17 13.00
C ALA A 117 -6.52 16.28 11.59
N PRO A 118 -7.05 17.44 11.20
CA PRO A 118 -7.49 17.67 9.84
C PRO A 118 -6.32 17.43 8.87
N MET A 119 -6.60 16.78 7.74
CA MET A 119 -5.62 16.51 6.70
C MET A 119 -5.16 17.83 6.06
N LEU A 120 -4.13 18.45 6.64
CA LEU A 120 -3.54 19.66 6.09
C LEU A 120 -2.63 19.27 4.91
N LEU A 121 -3.21 19.10 3.73
CA LEU A 121 -2.41 19.13 2.51
C LEU A 121 -2.09 20.58 2.22
N GLY A 122 -0.83 20.97 2.48
CA GLY A 122 -0.24 22.10 1.77
C GLY A 122 -0.42 21.88 0.27
N GLY A 123 -0.88 22.90 -0.45
CA GLY A 123 -1.03 22.90 -1.90
C GLY A 123 0.33 22.88 -2.60
N ASP A 124 1.14 21.86 -2.31
CA ASP A 124 2.53 21.80 -2.72
C ASP A 124 2.65 21.34 -4.19
N ALA A 125 1.63 20.70 -4.75
CA ALA A 125 1.68 20.16 -6.11
C ALA A 125 1.32 21.21 -7.16
N GLU A 126 2.32 21.64 -7.93
CA GLU A 126 2.17 22.53 -9.08
C GLU A 126 1.15 21.95 -10.09
N PRO A 127 0.17 22.74 -10.58
CA PRO A 127 -0.90 22.24 -11.44
C PRO A 127 -0.43 21.56 -12.73
N TRP A 128 0.70 22.01 -13.30
CA TRP A 128 1.27 21.49 -14.56
C TRP A 128 2.04 20.17 -14.40
N ALA A 129 2.40 19.77 -13.19
CA ALA A 129 3.07 18.49 -12.93
C ALA A 129 2.10 17.29 -13.01
N ARG A 130 0.79 17.56 -13.03
CA ARG A 130 -0.27 16.55 -13.03
C ARG A 130 -0.66 16.20 -14.46
N ARG A 131 -0.86 14.91 -14.74
CA ARG A 131 -1.48 14.50 -16.00
C ARG A 131 -2.91 15.05 -16.07
N GLY A 132 -3.41 15.35 -17.27
CA GLY A 132 -4.82 15.72 -17.44
C GLY A 132 -5.79 14.55 -17.19
N GLY A 133 -7.08 14.85 -17.07
CA GLY A 133 -8.14 13.85 -16.96
C GLY A 133 -8.26 13.20 -15.57
N LEU A 134 -9.00 12.07 -15.53
CA LEU A 134 -9.36 11.40 -14.28
C LEU A 134 -8.13 11.00 -13.43
N PHE A 135 -7.07 10.52 -14.08
CA PHE A 135 -5.84 10.11 -13.39
C PHE A 135 -5.22 11.26 -12.58
N GLY A 136 -5.09 12.45 -13.18
CA GLY A 136 -4.49 13.60 -12.50
C GLY A 136 -5.33 14.12 -11.34
N GLU A 137 -6.65 14.09 -11.48
CA GLU A 137 -7.54 14.45 -10.38
C GLU A 137 -7.46 13.45 -9.22
N LEU A 138 -7.42 12.14 -9.51
CA LEU A 138 -7.19 11.13 -8.49
C LEU A 138 -5.83 11.27 -7.81
N GLN A 139 -4.79 11.56 -8.59
CA GLN A 139 -3.44 11.84 -8.09
C GLN A 139 -3.43 13.05 -7.16
N ALA A 140 -4.11 14.14 -7.51
CA ALA A 140 -4.22 15.35 -6.69
C ALA A 140 -4.99 15.12 -5.38
N LEU A 141 -5.90 14.15 -5.37
CA LEU A 141 -6.70 13.83 -4.19
C LEU A 141 -5.94 12.95 -3.19
N LEU A 142 -4.89 12.24 -3.62
CA LEU A 142 -4.02 11.50 -2.73
C LEU A 142 -2.93 12.41 -2.14
N PRO A 143 -2.67 12.33 -0.82
CA PRO A 143 -1.58 13.06 -0.18
C PRO A 143 -0.23 12.40 -0.46
N VAL A 144 0.17 12.35 -1.72
CA VAL A 144 1.51 11.92 -2.13
C VAL A 144 2.25 13.21 -2.48
N GLY A 145 3.50 13.36 -2.01
CA GLY A 145 4.28 14.57 -2.27
C GLY A 145 4.52 14.80 -3.78
N ASN A 146 5.29 15.85 -4.11
CA ASN A 146 5.55 16.28 -5.50
C ASN A 146 6.39 15.31 -6.35
N SER A 147 6.65 14.09 -5.87
CA SER A 147 7.44 13.10 -6.59
C SER A 147 6.64 12.53 -7.77
N CYS A 148 6.75 13.19 -8.92
CA CYS A 148 6.24 12.73 -10.19
C CYS A 148 6.70 11.29 -10.50
N ASP A 149 7.93 10.94 -10.14
CA ASP A 149 8.53 9.63 -10.41
C ASP A 149 7.73 8.45 -9.86
N LEU A 150 6.99 8.63 -8.76
CA LEU A 150 6.08 7.61 -8.21
C LEU A 150 4.98 7.18 -9.21
N PHE A 151 4.64 8.06 -10.15
CA PHE A 151 3.54 7.91 -11.09
C PHE A 151 4.01 7.73 -12.55
N TYR A 152 5.27 8.06 -12.88
CA TYR A 152 5.79 7.98 -14.25
C TYR A 152 6.55 6.69 -14.50
N HIS A 153 5.82 5.66 -14.95
CA HIS A 153 6.46 4.41 -15.35
C HIS A 153 5.77 3.72 -16.52
N PRO A 154 6.55 3.08 -17.40
CA PRO A 154 5.96 2.31 -18.49
C PRO A 154 5.17 1.13 -17.92
N PRO A 155 3.97 0.85 -18.45
CA PRO A 155 3.24 -0.36 -18.14
C PRO A 155 4.06 -1.58 -18.54
N PRO A 156 3.82 -2.75 -17.92
CA PRO A 156 4.51 -3.97 -18.31
C PRO A 156 4.19 -4.31 -19.79
N LEU A 157 5.21 -4.76 -20.53
CA LEU A 157 5.07 -5.19 -21.93
C LEU A 157 4.04 -6.31 -22.10
N PHE A 158 3.89 -7.14 -21.06
CA PHE A 158 2.92 -8.21 -20.98
C PHE A 158 1.86 -7.87 -19.92
N PRO A 159 0.65 -7.50 -20.34
CA PRO A 159 -0.42 -7.16 -19.41
C PRO A 159 -0.85 -8.41 -18.63
N SER A 160 -0.98 -8.27 -17.32
CA SER A 160 -1.50 -9.32 -16.44
C SER A 160 -2.99 -9.10 -16.21
N SER A 161 -3.79 -10.16 -16.35
CA SER A 161 -5.21 -10.16 -15.96
C SER A 161 -5.42 -10.42 -14.46
N GLN A 162 -4.35 -10.56 -13.68
CA GLN A 162 -4.43 -10.88 -12.27
C GLN A 162 -5.11 -9.74 -11.49
N LEU A 163 -6.06 -10.12 -10.63
CA LEU A 163 -6.73 -9.19 -9.74
C LEU A 163 -5.94 -9.06 -8.44
N TYR A 164 -5.75 -7.81 -8.02
CA TYR A 164 -5.14 -7.47 -6.75
C TYR A 164 -6.12 -6.72 -5.87
N PHE A 165 -5.99 -6.93 -4.57
CA PHE A 165 -6.75 -6.24 -3.55
C PHE A 165 -5.78 -5.64 -2.54
N LEU A 166 -5.91 -4.33 -2.32
CA LEU A 166 -5.08 -3.61 -1.37
C LEU A 166 -5.95 -3.19 -0.18
N ARG A 167 -5.46 -3.46 1.04
CA ARG A 167 -6.19 -3.14 2.27
C ARG A 167 -5.28 -2.94 3.47
N PRO A 168 -5.75 -2.21 4.50
CA PRO A 168 -5.10 -2.21 5.81
C PRO A 168 -5.04 -3.62 6.42
N LEU A 169 -4.04 -3.84 7.26
CA LEU A 169 -3.86 -5.09 8.00
C LEU A 169 -5.04 -5.34 8.96
N LEU A 170 -5.66 -6.53 8.88
CA LEU A 170 -6.61 -6.98 9.87
C LEU A 170 -5.91 -7.79 10.97
N PRO A 171 -6.43 -7.83 12.21
CA PRO A 171 -5.84 -8.63 13.29
C PRO A 171 -5.65 -10.12 12.93
N LEU A 172 -6.58 -10.69 12.15
CA LEU A 172 -6.53 -12.07 11.66
C LEU A 172 -5.37 -12.34 10.68
N ASP A 173 -4.86 -11.30 10.02
CA ASP A 173 -3.78 -11.45 9.04
C ASP A 173 -2.41 -11.53 9.67
N LYS A 174 -2.25 -11.13 10.94
CA LYS A 174 -0.98 -11.23 11.65
C LYS A 174 -0.41 -12.64 11.53
N VAL A 175 -1.26 -13.66 11.65
CA VAL A 175 -0.86 -15.07 11.50
C VAL A 175 -0.61 -15.44 10.04
N ARG A 176 -1.42 -14.97 9.09
CA ARG A 176 -1.35 -15.37 7.66
C ARG A 176 -0.22 -14.72 6.88
N VAL A 177 0.06 -13.43 7.12
CA VAL A 177 1.20 -12.71 6.52
C VAL A 177 2.51 -13.29 7.05
N MET A 178 2.55 -13.59 8.36
CA MET A 178 3.68 -14.31 8.95
C MET A 178 3.84 -15.71 8.35
N ALA A 179 2.77 -16.49 8.25
CA ALA A 179 2.79 -17.87 7.77
C ALA A 179 3.10 -18.07 6.27
N ARG A 180 3.05 -17.01 5.44
CA ARG A 180 3.08 -17.14 3.97
C ARG A 180 4.34 -16.60 3.30
N ARG A 181 5.02 -15.62 3.90
CA ARG A 181 6.39 -15.30 3.46
C ARG A 181 7.35 -16.49 3.65
N ASP A 182 6.98 -17.40 4.55
CA ASP A 182 7.60 -18.71 4.76
C ASP A 182 7.72 -19.56 3.48
N ARG A 183 6.77 -19.41 2.55
CA ARG A 183 6.79 -20.15 1.26
C ARG A 183 7.58 -19.45 0.16
N LEU A 184 8.06 -18.25 0.44
CA LEU A 184 8.47 -17.26 -0.57
C LEU A 184 9.97 -17.00 -0.57
N GLY A 185 10.67 -17.31 0.52
CA GLY A 185 12.14 -17.30 0.60
C GLY A 185 12.78 -18.57 0.03
N SER A 186 12.07 -19.69 0.01
CA SER A 186 12.35 -20.88 -0.80
C SER A 186 11.10 -21.76 -0.74
N GLY A 187 10.77 -22.50 -1.80
CA GLY A 187 9.57 -23.35 -1.89
C GLY A 187 9.55 -24.57 -0.95
N ARG A 188 10.17 -24.50 0.23
CA ARG A 188 10.19 -25.55 1.25
C ARG A 188 9.39 -25.10 2.47
N GLN A 189 8.47 -25.95 2.93
CA GLN A 189 7.85 -25.80 4.24
C GLN A 189 8.96 -25.80 5.30
N LEU A 190 9.27 -24.63 5.85
CA LEU A 190 10.31 -24.44 6.84
C LEU A 190 9.66 -24.23 8.20
N SER A 191 9.91 -25.16 9.13
CA SER A 191 9.53 -25.11 10.54
C SER A 191 10.10 -23.90 11.32
N ALA A 192 10.93 -23.05 10.69
CA ALA A 192 11.48 -21.80 11.24
C ALA A 192 10.71 -20.52 10.82
N ALA A 193 9.62 -20.70 10.09
CA ALA A 193 8.62 -19.72 9.65
C ALA A 193 8.44 -18.44 10.49
N PRO A 194 8.05 -18.51 11.78
CA PRO A 194 7.67 -17.33 12.54
C PRO A 194 8.85 -16.40 12.90
N ALA A 195 10.09 -16.90 12.90
CA ALA A 195 11.28 -16.09 13.20
C ALA A 195 11.64 -15.14 12.04
N LEU A 196 11.51 -15.61 10.79
CA LEU A 196 11.84 -14.82 9.60
C LEU A 196 10.81 -13.71 9.32
N ALA A 197 9.53 -14.00 9.55
CA ALA A 197 8.49 -12.98 9.50
C ALA A 197 8.63 -11.95 10.64
N GLY A 198 9.00 -12.42 11.84
CA GLY A 198 9.34 -11.56 12.97
C GLY A 198 10.51 -10.60 12.66
N ARG A 199 11.54 -11.07 11.95
CA ARG A 199 12.72 -10.28 11.56
C ARG A 199 12.38 -9.03 10.75
N LEU A 200 11.42 -9.12 9.83
CA LEU A 200 11.17 -8.07 8.83
C LEU A 200 9.92 -7.23 9.14
N LEU A 201 8.88 -7.83 9.71
CA LEU A 201 7.60 -7.16 9.93
C LEU A 201 7.21 -7.12 11.40
N GLY A 202 7.82 -7.94 12.24
CA GLY A 202 7.36 -8.13 13.62
C GLY A 202 7.35 -6.84 14.45
N SER A 203 8.35 -5.97 14.28
CA SER A 203 8.39 -4.69 14.98
C SER A 203 7.25 -3.76 14.53
N PHE A 204 6.98 -3.67 13.23
CA PHE A 204 5.89 -2.86 12.69
C PHE A 204 4.51 -3.40 13.11
N LEU A 205 4.30 -4.72 13.07
CA LEU A 205 3.03 -5.36 13.45
C LEU A 205 2.70 -5.19 14.95
N SER A 206 3.72 -5.00 15.78
CA SER A 206 3.60 -4.79 17.22
C SER A 206 3.53 -3.31 17.60
N LEU A 207 4.38 -2.47 17.02
CA LEU A 207 4.58 -1.08 17.44
C LEU A 207 3.83 -0.06 16.59
N SER A 208 3.58 -0.34 15.31
CA SER A 208 2.91 0.58 14.37
C SER A 208 1.98 -0.14 13.37
N PRO A 209 1.00 -0.94 13.86
CA PRO A 209 0.07 -1.66 12.99
C PRO A 209 -0.80 -0.72 12.12
N GLU A 210 -1.00 0.52 12.54
CA GLU A 210 -1.82 1.53 11.88
C GLU A 210 -1.33 1.93 10.47
N TYR A 211 -0.03 1.77 10.19
CA TYR A 211 0.55 2.04 8.86
C TYR A 211 0.99 0.75 8.18
N THR A 212 0.26 -0.36 8.42
CA THR A 212 0.53 -1.64 7.75
C THR A 212 -0.57 -1.98 6.76
N PHE A 213 -0.17 -2.25 5.53
CA PHE A 213 -1.01 -2.62 4.39
C PHE A 213 -0.61 -3.97 3.85
N VAL A 214 -1.59 -4.71 3.34
CA VAL A 214 -1.43 -6.01 2.70
C VAL A 214 -1.96 -5.94 1.28
N LEU A 215 -1.17 -6.45 0.35
CA LEU A 215 -1.57 -6.73 -1.02
C LEU A 215 -1.95 -8.20 -1.12
N GLU A 216 -3.14 -8.48 -1.64
CA GLU A 216 -3.66 -9.83 -1.84
C GLU A 216 -3.93 -10.07 -3.32
N ASP A 217 -3.64 -11.28 -3.77
CA ASP A 217 -4.07 -11.82 -5.05
C ASP A 217 -5.10 -12.95 -4.84
N GLU A 218 -5.57 -13.58 -5.91
CA GLU A 218 -6.46 -14.76 -5.84
C GLU A 218 -5.86 -15.91 -5.00
N GLY A 219 -4.53 -15.97 -4.91
CA GLY A 219 -3.85 -16.91 -4.05
C GLY A 219 -3.94 -16.52 -2.57
N GLY A 220 -4.07 -15.24 -2.22
CA GLY A 220 -4.07 -14.65 -0.88
C GLY A 220 -2.97 -13.59 -0.72
N PRO A 221 -2.50 -13.27 0.51
CA PRO A 221 -1.47 -12.26 0.71
C PRO A 221 -0.21 -12.52 -0.14
N CYS A 222 0.17 -11.51 -0.93
CA CYS A 222 1.26 -11.53 -1.89
C CYS A 222 2.19 -10.32 -1.78
N GLY A 223 1.86 -9.33 -0.94
CA GLY A 223 2.76 -8.22 -0.63
C GLY A 223 2.36 -7.49 0.64
N TYR A 224 3.25 -6.66 1.15
CA TYR A 224 3.02 -5.83 2.32
C TYR A 224 3.78 -4.51 2.22
N ALA A 225 3.24 -3.51 2.90
CA ALA A 225 3.94 -2.26 3.18
C ALA A 225 3.66 -1.89 4.61
N ALA A 226 4.72 -1.60 5.35
CA ALA A 226 4.66 -1.19 6.74
C ALA A 226 5.41 0.13 6.90
N GLY A 227 4.90 0.99 7.76
CA GLY A 227 5.56 2.23 8.10
C GLY A 227 5.47 2.56 9.59
N ALA A 228 6.31 3.49 10.00
CA ALA A 228 6.27 4.13 11.30
C ALA A 228 6.37 5.64 11.09
N LEU A 229 5.41 6.39 11.65
CA LEU A 229 5.35 7.84 11.50
C LEU A 229 6.56 8.54 12.13
N CYS A 230 6.93 8.14 13.34
CA CYS A 230 8.10 8.64 14.07
C CYS A 230 9.15 7.53 14.17
N ALA A 231 10.15 7.58 13.31
CA ALA A 231 11.23 6.60 13.24
C ALA A 231 12.08 6.58 14.51
N GLU A 232 12.35 7.75 15.11
CA GLU A 232 13.13 7.84 16.35
C GLU A 232 12.44 7.09 17.51
N GLY A 233 11.17 7.41 17.77
CA GLY A 233 10.38 6.72 18.79
C GLY A 233 10.20 5.24 18.47
N PHE A 234 9.97 4.89 17.21
CA PHE A 234 9.84 3.50 16.78
C PHE A 234 11.12 2.69 17.02
N LEU A 235 12.30 3.23 16.67
CA LEU A 235 13.59 2.56 16.88
C LEU A 235 13.90 2.41 18.37
N GLN A 236 13.62 3.44 19.18
CA GLN A 236 13.77 3.37 20.64
C GLN A 236 12.86 2.31 21.27
N GLN A 237 11.59 2.24 20.85
CA GLN A 237 10.65 1.23 21.33
C GLN A 237 11.03 -0.18 20.85
N ARG A 238 11.52 -0.30 19.61
CA ARG A 238 12.03 -1.55 19.05
C ARG A 238 13.18 -2.08 19.90
N ASP A 239 14.12 -1.21 20.26
CA ASP A 239 15.35 -1.62 20.95
C ASP A 239 15.13 -1.84 22.45
N SER A 240 14.22 -1.10 23.08
CA SER A 240 13.94 -1.20 24.53
C SER A 240 12.91 -2.27 24.91
N SER A 241 11.90 -2.55 24.06
CA SER A 241 10.79 -3.45 24.41
C SER A 241 10.69 -4.67 23.49
N TRP A 242 10.70 -4.46 22.18
CA TRP A 242 10.40 -5.52 21.21
C TRP A 242 11.57 -6.49 21.02
N LEU A 243 12.79 -5.99 20.82
CA LEU A 243 14.00 -6.82 20.66
C LEU A 243 14.25 -7.70 21.89
N PRO A 244 14.20 -7.19 23.14
CA PRO A 244 14.31 -8.03 24.33
C PRO A 244 13.25 -9.14 24.40
N ALA A 245 11.98 -8.82 24.11
CA ALA A 245 10.90 -9.80 24.11
C ALA A 245 11.10 -10.91 23.06
N ILE A 246 11.57 -10.54 21.85
CA ILE A 246 11.87 -11.48 20.78
C ILE A 246 13.10 -12.33 21.11
N ARG A 247 14.15 -11.74 21.69
CA ARG A 247 15.34 -12.48 22.14
C ARG A 247 15.01 -13.51 23.24
N HIS A 248 14.05 -13.19 24.11
CA HIS A 248 13.54 -14.14 25.10
C HIS A 248 12.74 -15.28 24.45
N LYS A 249 11.92 -14.97 23.44
CA LYS A 249 11.15 -15.97 22.67
C LYS A 249 12.06 -16.87 21.80
N TYR A 250 13.19 -16.35 21.33
CA TYR A 250 14.14 -17.04 20.45
C TYR A 250 15.59 -16.89 20.98
N PRO A 251 15.96 -17.67 22.02
CA PRO A 251 17.33 -17.68 22.55
C PRO A 251 18.34 -18.24 21.52
N ARG A 252 19.63 -17.90 21.67
CA ARG A 252 20.70 -18.29 20.72
C ARG A 252 20.85 -19.81 20.60
N ASP A 253 20.59 -20.54 21.68
CA ASP A 253 20.78 -21.99 21.77
C ASP A 253 19.76 -22.79 20.94
N LEU A 254 18.62 -22.16 20.62
CA LEU A 254 17.61 -22.71 19.71
C LEU A 254 18.11 -22.80 18.25
N GLY A 255 19.21 -22.13 17.93
CA GLY A 255 19.83 -22.14 16.59
C GLY A 255 20.55 -23.44 16.23
N ALA A 256 20.95 -24.27 17.21
CA ALA A 256 21.76 -25.46 16.94
C ALA A 256 21.03 -26.56 16.12
N GLY A 257 19.69 -26.57 16.12
CA GLY A 257 18.85 -27.50 15.35
C GLY A 257 17.95 -26.86 14.30
N ALA A 258 18.03 -25.53 14.11
CA ALA A 258 17.16 -24.82 13.17
C ALA A 258 17.71 -24.89 11.73
N PRO A 259 16.84 -24.95 10.70
CA PRO A 259 17.29 -24.84 9.31
C PRO A 259 18.02 -23.51 9.07
N ALA A 260 18.92 -23.45 8.07
CA ALA A 260 19.82 -22.31 7.82
C ALA A 260 19.12 -20.92 7.85
N LEU A 261 17.92 -20.82 7.27
CA LEU A 261 17.11 -19.60 7.28
C LEU A 261 16.60 -19.18 8.68
N GLY A 262 16.35 -20.15 9.55
CA GLY A 262 16.05 -19.90 10.96
C GLY A 262 17.26 -19.41 11.75
N GLN A 263 18.45 -19.96 11.47
CA GLN A 263 19.70 -19.47 12.04
C GLN A 263 19.99 -18.03 11.62
N GLU A 264 19.78 -17.66 10.35
CA GLU A 264 19.94 -16.27 9.90
C GLU A 264 18.99 -15.28 10.60
N ALA A 265 17.74 -15.69 10.85
CA ALA A 265 16.78 -14.86 11.58
C ALA A 265 17.18 -14.69 13.06
N LEU A 266 17.65 -15.76 13.70
CA LEU A 266 18.21 -15.74 15.06
C LEU A 266 19.43 -14.82 15.13
N LEU A 267 20.39 -14.98 14.21
CA LEU A 267 21.58 -14.12 14.13
C LEU A 267 21.18 -12.64 13.99
N PHE A 268 20.16 -12.35 13.18
CA PHE A 268 19.66 -10.98 13.05
C PHE A 268 19.08 -10.41 14.34
N PHE A 269 18.27 -11.16 15.09
CA PHE A 269 17.70 -10.68 16.35
C PHE A 269 18.77 -10.42 17.41
N HIS A 270 19.85 -11.17 17.36
CA HIS A 270 20.97 -11.09 18.31
C HIS A 270 22.11 -10.18 17.85
N ALA A 271 22.10 -9.73 16.61
CA ALA A 271 23.01 -8.72 16.09
C ALA A 271 22.68 -7.34 16.65
N GLU A 272 23.69 -6.48 16.73
CA GLU A 272 23.48 -5.07 17.04
C GLU A 272 22.88 -4.37 15.82
N PRO A 273 21.73 -3.69 15.98
CA PRO A 273 21.12 -2.98 14.87
C PRO A 273 22.00 -1.79 14.48
N PRO A 274 22.20 -1.53 13.18
CA PRO A 274 22.98 -0.38 12.74
C PRO A 274 22.27 0.92 13.17
N ALA A 275 23.04 1.83 13.77
CA ALA A 275 22.55 3.13 14.17
C ALA A 275 22.20 3.98 12.93
N VAL A 276 21.01 4.59 12.94
CA VAL A 276 20.62 5.54 11.90
C VAL A 276 21.18 6.92 12.26
N PRO A 277 21.92 7.60 11.36
CA PRO A 277 22.44 8.93 11.66
C PRO A 277 21.31 9.94 11.95
N LEU A 278 21.47 10.74 13.00
CA LEU A 278 20.50 11.79 13.39
C LEU A 278 20.13 12.76 12.25
N PRO A 279 21.04 13.17 11.35
CA PRO A 279 20.66 14.02 10.20
C PRO A 279 19.60 13.38 9.30
N VAL A 280 19.63 12.04 9.14
CA VAL A 280 18.63 11.30 8.36
C VAL A 280 17.28 11.35 9.06
N LEU A 281 17.24 11.08 10.37
CA LEU A 281 16.00 11.10 11.15
C LEU A 281 15.34 12.49 11.17
N ARG A 282 16.14 13.57 11.23
CA ARG A 282 15.62 14.94 11.17
C ARG A 282 15.07 15.31 9.81
N ARG A 283 15.67 14.81 8.72
CA ARG A 283 15.21 15.10 7.35
C ARG A 283 14.05 14.19 6.93
N PHE A 284 14.08 12.94 7.35
CA PHE A 284 13.14 11.88 7.01
C PHE A 284 12.60 11.25 8.31
N PRO A 285 11.53 11.83 8.91
CA PRO A 285 11.05 11.41 10.22
C PRO A 285 10.38 10.04 10.22
N SER A 286 9.99 9.49 9.06
CA SER A 286 9.26 8.23 8.98
C SER A 286 10.09 7.10 8.38
N LEU A 287 9.91 5.90 8.90
CA LEU A 287 10.56 4.67 8.43
C LEU A 287 9.55 3.84 7.64
N VAL A 288 9.95 3.31 6.48
CA VAL A 288 9.10 2.45 5.65
C VAL A 288 9.80 1.16 5.25
N GLN A 289 9.01 0.10 5.11
CA GLN A 289 9.47 -1.19 4.62
C GLN A 289 8.40 -1.81 3.73
N LEU A 290 8.80 -2.19 2.52
CA LEU A 290 7.93 -2.82 1.53
C LEU A 290 8.52 -4.14 1.07
N GLY A 291 7.65 -5.08 0.74
CA GLY A 291 8.06 -6.33 0.13
C GLY A 291 6.91 -6.99 -0.59
N THR A 292 7.19 -7.47 -1.80
CA THR A 292 6.25 -8.23 -2.60
C THR A 292 6.79 -9.62 -2.89
N ALA A 293 5.88 -10.53 -3.18
CA ALA A 293 6.18 -11.89 -3.56
C ALA A 293 6.79 -11.95 -4.96
N PRO A 294 7.78 -12.83 -5.25
CA PRO A 294 8.27 -13.05 -6.60
C PRO A 294 7.19 -13.43 -7.63
N ARG A 295 6.03 -13.94 -7.17
CA ARG A 295 4.87 -14.20 -8.04
C ARG A 295 4.12 -12.94 -8.48
N VAL A 296 4.31 -11.81 -7.79
CA VAL A 296 3.74 -10.51 -8.17
C VAL A 296 4.63 -9.92 -9.25
N LEU A 297 4.23 -10.17 -10.51
CA LEU A 297 4.92 -9.62 -11.69
C LEU A 297 4.46 -8.20 -12.01
N ASP A 298 3.32 -7.78 -11.46
CA ASP A 298 2.75 -6.47 -11.70
C ASP A 298 3.41 -5.41 -10.81
N VAL A 299 4.34 -4.66 -11.41
CA VAL A 299 5.03 -3.54 -10.75
C VAL A 299 4.03 -2.46 -10.32
N GLY A 300 2.91 -2.31 -11.03
CA GLY A 300 1.87 -1.33 -10.72
C GLY A 300 1.24 -1.58 -9.36
N ALA A 301 0.92 -2.85 -9.04
CA ALA A 301 0.35 -3.23 -7.75
C ALA A 301 1.31 -2.95 -6.58
N SER A 302 2.61 -3.21 -6.78
CA SER A 302 3.66 -2.93 -5.79
C SER A 302 3.81 -1.42 -5.53
N ARG A 303 3.61 -0.59 -6.57
CA ARG A 303 3.61 0.87 -6.44
C ARG A 303 2.35 1.42 -5.81
N SER A 304 1.17 0.91 -6.15
CA SER A 304 -0.08 1.28 -5.48
C SER A 304 0.01 1.06 -3.97
N LEU A 305 0.67 -0.02 -3.56
CA LEU A 305 0.98 -0.33 -2.17
C LEU A 305 1.91 0.73 -1.53
N ALA A 306 2.96 1.16 -2.24
CA ALA A 306 3.83 2.26 -1.80
C ALA A 306 3.09 3.60 -1.70
N ILE A 307 2.36 3.98 -2.76
CA ILE A 307 1.55 5.21 -2.82
C ILE A 307 0.57 5.27 -1.65
N CYS A 308 -0.10 4.16 -1.34
CA CYS A 308 -1.03 4.09 -0.22
C CYS A 308 -0.33 4.32 1.14
N LEU A 309 0.82 3.67 1.38
CA LEU A 309 1.58 3.87 2.62
C LEU A 309 2.09 5.31 2.76
N LEU A 310 2.68 5.86 1.70
CA LEU A 310 3.19 7.23 1.68
C LEU A 310 2.05 8.24 1.90
N SER A 311 0.88 7.98 1.30
CA SER A 311 -0.32 8.78 1.51
C SER A 311 -0.75 8.79 2.98
N ALA A 312 -0.78 7.62 3.62
CA ALA A 312 -1.14 7.50 5.03
C ALA A 312 -0.14 8.25 5.95
N LEU A 313 1.16 8.15 5.69
CA LEU A 313 2.18 8.84 6.47
C LEU A 313 2.13 10.36 6.28
N ARG A 314 1.95 10.81 5.04
CA ARG A 314 1.84 12.24 4.70
C ARG A 314 0.57 12.86 5.26
N ALA A 315 -0.55 12.13 5.22
CA ALA A 315 -1.82 12.52 5.84
C ALA A 315 -1.66 12.84 7.33
N ASN A 316 -0.78 12.11 8.02
CA ASN A 316 -0.48 12.31 9.44
C ASN A 316 0.76 13.19 9.68
N GLY A 317 1.16 14.00 8.70
CA GLY A 317 2.14 15.08 8.88
C GLY A 317 3.59 14.70 8.57
N SER A 318 3.87 13.50 8.03
CA SER A 318 5.23 13.15 7.63
C SER A 318 5.77 14.06 6.53
N ARG A 319 7.02 14.51 6.69
CA ARG A 319 7.74 15.35 5.73
C ARG A 319 8.68 14.58 4.81
N GLY A 320 8.92 13.30 5.12
CA GLY A 320 9.88 12.47 4.39
C GLY A 320 9.97 11.07 4.99
N VAL A 321 10.35 10.13 4.14
CA VAL A 321 10.50 8.72 4.51
C VAL A 321 11.91 8.23 4.20
N PHE A 322 12.39 7.25 4.95
CA PHE A 322 13.58 6.48 4.60
C PHE A 322 13.30 4.99 4.76
N CYS A 323 14.11 4.16 4.09
CA CYS A 323 14.07 2.71 4.22
C CYS A 323 15.47 2.16 4.50
N GLN A 324 15.54 0.97 5.11
CA GLN A 324 16.79 0.24 5.29
C GLN A 324 16.75 -0.98 4.37
N VAL A 325 17.74 -1.06 3.47
CA VAL A 325 17.84 -2.15 2.50
C VAL A 325 19.23 -2.76 2.62
N SER A 326 19.32 -4.08 2.53
CA SER A 326 20.61 -4.76 2.47
C SER A 326 21.32 -4.41 1.16
N ALA A 327 22.61 -4.11 1.20
CA ALA A 327 23.42 -3.88 0.01
C ALA A 327 23.43 -5.09 -0.96
N THR A 328 23.15 -6.28 -0.45
CA THR A 328 23.06 -7.51 -1.26
C THR A 328 21.71 -7.67 -1.99
N ASP A 329 20.66 -6.98 -1.56
CA ASP A 329 19.31 -7.10 -2.12
C ASP A 329 19.11 -6.13 -3.30
N ARG A 330 19.64 -6.53 -4.47
CA ARG A 330 19.55 -5.75 -5.71
C ARG A 330 18.11 -5.52 -6.16
N GLN A 331 17.18 -6.42 -5.84
CA GLN A 331 15.78 -6.27 -6.26
C GLN A 331 15.09 -5.16 -5.49
N GLN A 332 15.24 -5.14 -4.16
CA GLN A 332 14.70 -4.06 -3.33
C GLN A 332 15.37 -2.73 -3.65
N LEU A 333 16.70 -2.69 -3.82
CA LEU A 333 17.40 -1.48 -4.23
C LEU A 333 16.87 -0.93 -5.55
N SER A 334 16.75 -1.77 -6.59
CA SER A 334 16.17 -1.34 -7.86
C SER A 334 14.72 -0.88 -7.75
N PHE A 335 13.93 -1.47 -6.85
CA PHE A 335 12.55 -1.07 -6.62
C PHE A 335 12.48 0.33 -5.99
N TYR A 336 13.23 0.56 -4.90
CA TYR A 336 13.25 1.86 -4.23
C TYR A 336 13.88 2.96 -5.10
N SER A 337 14.96 2.67 -5.82
CA SER A 337 15.55 3.66 -6.75
C SER A 337 14.61 4.09 -7.88
N LYS A 338 13.62 3.26 -8.21
CA LYS A 338 12.59 3.61 -9.19
C LYS A 338 11.42 4.39 -8.60
N LEU A 339 11.26 4.43 -7.27
CA LEU A 339 10.19 5.19 -6.62
C LEU A 339 10.54 6.68 -6.47
N GLY A 340 11.81 7.06 -6.64
CA GLY A 340 12.34 8.39 -6.35
C GLY A 340 12.95 8.48 -4.95
#